data_AF-A0A972VDE0-F1
#
_entry.id   AF-A0A972VDE0-F1
#
_cell.length_a   1.000
_cell.length_b   1.000
_cell.length_c   1.000
_cell.angle_alpha   90.00
_cell.angle_beta   90.00
_cell.angle_gamma   90.00
#
_symmetry.space_group_name_H-M   'P 1'
#
loop_
_entity.id
_entity.type
_entity.pdbx_description
1 polymer ?
#
loop_
_entity_poly.entity_id
_entity_poly.type
_entity_poly.pdbx_seq_one_letter_code
_entity_poly.pdbx_strand_id
1 'polypeptide(L)'
;MPCIMHWPQGLKPPLGRITSERGHMVDILATCIELAGASYPATFNEQRILPNEGTSLLPTIQGRKQDPQHAYYFKHAGTHAVIKGDWKIVREGAEKGTWHLYNLTREKTEITDHAGHMPDIVKELAALWEARFGSAQ
;
A
#
# COMPACT_ATOMS: atom_id res chain seq x y z
N MET A 1 -9.47 -5.56 -6.17
CA MET A 1 -10.72 -5.34 -5.39
C MET A 1 -11.38 -4.08 -5.89
N PRO A 2 -12.70 -4.08 -6.16
CA PRO A 2 -13.42 -2.83 -6.43
C PRO A 2 -13.59 -2.02 -5.14
N CYS A 3 -13.42 -0.70 -5.23
CA CYS A 3 -13.73 0.25 -4.17
C CYS A 3 -14.54 1.39 -4.78
N ILE A 4 -15.67 1.72 -4.15
CA ILE A 4 -16.54 2.81 -4.55
C ILE A 4 -16.65 3.76 -3.36
N MET A 5 -16.44 5.05 -3.61
CA MET A 5 -16.61 6.10 -2.61
C MET A 5 -17.70 7.06 -3.06
N HIS A 6 -18.64 7.35 -2.17
CA HIS A 6 -19.72 8.29 -2.41
C HIS A 6 -19.82 9.28 -1.25
N TRP A 7 -19.51 10.54 -1.52
CA TRP A 7 -19.61 11.64 -0.57
C TRP A 7 -19.82 12.96 -1.32
N PRO A 8 -21.06 13.29 -1.71
CA PRO A 8 -21.35 14.39 -2.64
C PRO A 8 -20.83 15.77 -2.21
N GLN A 9 -20.78 16.04 -0.91
CA GLN A 9 -20.32 17.33 -0.39
C GLN A 9 -18.79 17.43 -0.26
N GLY A 10 -18.10 16.31 -0.04
CA GLY A 10 -16.65 16.29 0.22
C GLY A 10 -15.79 15.80 -0.93
N LEU A 11 -16.31 14.96 -1.82
CA LEU A 11 -15.62 14.59 -3.06
C LEU A 11 -15.54 15.82 -3.98
N LYS A 12 -14.31 16.20 -4.33
CA LYS A 12 -14.06 17.29 -5.29
C LYS A 12 -14.08 16.87 -6.75
N PRO A 13 -13.63 15.65 -7.12
CA PRO A 13 -13.77 15.20 -8.49
C PRO A 13 -15.23 15.04 -8.91
N PRO A 14 -15.52 15.10 -10.22
CA PRO A 14 -16.85 14.85 -10.74
C PRO A 14 -17.40 13.49 -10.29
N LEU A 15 -18.71 13.44 -10.01
CA LEU A 15 -19.40 12.18 -9.71
C LEU A 15 -19.24 11.20 -10.88
N GLY A 16 -19.00 9.93 -10.57
CA GLY A 16 -18.74 8.89 -11.57
C GLY A 16 -17.31 8.86 -12.10
N ARG A 17 -16.41 9.75 -11.65
CA ARG A 17 -15.00 9.68 -12.01
C ARG A 17 -14.37 8.37 -11.53
N ILE A 18 -13.62 7.72 -12.41
CA ILE A 18 -12.73 6.60 -12.08
C ILE A 18 -11.32 7.15 -11.85
N THR A 19 -10.64 6.63 -10.82
CA THR A 19 -9.25 6.96 -10.51
C THR A 19 -8.40 5.69 -10.49
N SER A 20 -7.14 5.82 -10.93
CA SER A 20 -6.13 4.76 -10.86
C SER A 20 -5.15 4.97 -9.70
N GLU A 21 -5.37 5.99 -8.87
CA GLU A 21 -4.58 6.19 -7.64
C GLU A 21 -4.74 4.98 -6.73
N ARG A 22 -3.62 4.53 -6.16
CA ARG A 22 -3.57 3.33 -5.33
C ARG A 22 -4.08 3.63 -3.92
N GLY A 23 -4.72 2.64 -3.32
CA GLY A 23 -5.11 2.64 -1.91
C GLY A 23 -5.16 1.22 -1.38
N HIS A 24 -5.12 1.09 -0.06
CA HIS A 24 -5.14 -0.17 0.67
C HIS A 24 -6.21 -0.15 1.75
N MET A 25 -6.62 -1.31 2.24
CA MET A 25 -7.70 -1.41 3.25
C MET A 25 -7.40 -0.58 4.51
N VAL A 26 -6.14 -0.59 4.95
CA VAL A 26 -5.70 0.14 6.17
C VAL A 26 -5.81 1.66 6.03
N ASP A 27 -5.84 2.18 4.79
CA ASP A 27 -5.92 3.61 4.50
C ASP A 27 -7.30 4.19 4.82
N ILE A 28 -8.34 3.35 4.88
CA ILE A 28 -9.71 3.80 5.21
C ILE A 28 -9.75 4.40 6.62
N LEU A 29 -9.12 3.74 7.60
CA LEU A 29 -9.05 4.25 8.97
C LEU A 29 -8.30 5.59 9.01
N ALA A 30 -7.12 5.66 8.37
CA ALA A 30 -6.32 6.87 8.27
C ALA A 30 -7.13 8.05 7.67
N THR A 31 -7.90 7.76 6.62
CA THR A 31 -8.76 8.74 5.95
C THR A 31 -9.86 9.25 6.87
N CYS A 32 -10.55 8.35 7.60
CA CYS A 32 -11.60 8.74 8.54
C CYS A 32 -11.06 9.61 9.68
N ILE A 33 -9.88 9.28 10.22
CA ILE A 33 -9.22 10.06 11.29
C ILE A 33 -8.91 11.48 10.80
N GLU A 34 -8.29 11.62 9.63
CA GLU A 34 -7.95 12.94 9.06
C GLU A 34 -9.22 13.76 8.77
N LEU A 35 -10.24 13.15 8.16
CA LEU A 35 -11.50 13.84 7.86
C LEU A 35 -12.26 14.28 9.10
N ALA A 36 -12.17 13.53 10.19
CA ALA A 36 -12.77 13.89 11.47
C ALA A 36 -11.97 14.97 12.23
N GLY A 37 -10.75 15.31 11.78
CA GLY A 37 -9.83 16.16 12.56
C GLY A 37 -9.43 15.50 13.90
N ALA A 38 -9.49 14.18 13.97
CA ALA A 38 -9.22 13.41 15.18
C ALA A 38 -7.73 13.07 15.32
N SER A 39 -7.33 12.73 16.54
CA SER A 39 -6.00 12.18 16.84
C SER A 39 -6.11 10.69 17.12
N TYR A 40 -5.28 9.87 16.47
CA TYR A 40 -5.18 8.44 16.79
C TYR A 40 -4.34 8.26 18.06
N PRO A 41 -4.88 7.63 19.12
CA PRO A 41 -4.20 7.59 20.40
C PRO A 41 -3.05 6.57 20.40
N ALA A 42 -2.02 6.82 21.20
CA ALA A 42 -0.97 5.82 21.46
C ALA A 42 -1.42 4.75 22.48
N THR A 43 -2.40 5.08 23.31
CA THR A 43 -2.97 4.21 24.34
C THR A 43 -4.49 4.29 24.35
N PHE A 44 -5.15 3.17 24.60
CA PHE A 44 -6.60 3.09 24.76
C PHE A 44 -6.91 2.14 25.91
N ASN A 45 -7.75 2.56 26.86
CA ASN A 45 -8.03 1.83 28.11
C ASN A 45 -6.74 1.37 28.82
N GLU A 46 -5.80 2.30 29.02
CA GLU A 46 -4.51 2.06 29.68
C GLU A 46 -3.58 1.05 28.98
N GLN A 47 -3.97 0.54 27.81
CA GLN A 47 -3.17 -0.37 27.00
C GLN A 47 -2.56 0.36 25.81
N ARG A 48 -1.28 0.10 25.55
CA ARG A 48 -0.62 0.57 24.32
C ARG A 48 -1.23 -0.15 23.13
N ILE A 49 -1.67 0.61 22.14
CA ILE A 49 -2.24 0.06 20.92
C ILE A 49 -1.24 0.14 19.76
N LEU A 50 -1.49 -0.65 18.71
CA LEU A 50 -0.72 -0.57 17.48
C LEU A 50 -0.95 0.79 16.82
N PRO A 51 0.11 1.44 16.28
CA PRO A 51 -0.05 2.67 15.54
C PRO A 51 -0.89 2.41 14.28
N ASN A 52 -1.59 3.44 13.80
CA ASN A 52 -2.19 3.40 12.48
C ASN A 52 -1.08 3.30 11.42
N GLU A 53 -1.21 2.32 10.53
CA GLU A 53 -0.23 2.04 9.47
C GLU A 53 -0.68 2.53 8.08
N GLY A 54 -1.94 2.97 7.96
CA GLY A 54 -2.50 3.47 6.71
C GLY A 54 -2.14 4.93 6.45
N THR A 55 -2.16 5.28 5.16
CA THR A 55 -2.02 6.66 4.68
C THR A 55 -3.36 7.16 4.16
N SER A 56 -3.71 8.40 4.45
CA SER A 56 -5.03 8.92 4.08
C SER A 56 -5.24 8.98 2.56
N LEU A 57 -6.45 8.63 2.13
CA LEU A 57 -6.92 8.77 0.76
C LEU A 57 -7.42 10.18 0.43
N LEU A 58 -7.32 11.13 1.37
CA LEU A 58 -7.77 12.51 1.20
C LEU A 58 -7.21 13.19 -0.07
N PRO A 59 -5.92 13.02 -0.45
CA PRO A 59 -5.43 13.53 -1.72
C PRO A 59 -6.30 13.08 -2.90
N THR A 60 -6.62 11.79 -2.99
CA THR A 60 -7.48 11.23 -4.05
C THR A 60 -8.91 11.79 -3.98
N ILE A 61 -9.48 11.92 -2.78
CA ILE A 61 -10.81 12.53 -2.54
C ILE A 61 -10.85 13.98 -3.03
N GLN A 62 -9.72 14.69 -2.93
CA GLN A 62 -9.56 16.06 -3.41
C GLN A 62 -9.10 16.15 -4.87
N GLY A 63 -8.99 15.01 -5.58
CA GLY A 63 -8.57 14.95 -6.97
C GLY A 63 -7.07 15.11 -7.21
N ARG A 64 -6.26 15.04 -6.15
CA ARG A 64 -4.80 15.04 -6.17
C ARG A 64 -4.24 13.61 -6.24
N LYS A 65 -2.95 13.49 -6.55
CA LYS A 65 -2.23 12.22 -6.58
C LYS A 65 -1.85 11.77 -5.17
N GLN A 66 -1.81 10.46 -4.96
CA GLN A 66 -1.20 9.86 -3.78
C GLN A 66 0.32 9.97 -3.85
N ASP A 67 0.98 9.81 -2.71
CA ASP A 67 2.45 9.78 -2.65
C ASP A 67 2.97 8.50 -3.34
N PRO A 68 3.72 8.62 -4.46
CA PRO A 68 4.28 7.45 -5.14
C PRO A 68 5.34 6.72 -4.30
N GLN A 69 5.88 7.35 -3.26
CA GLN A 69 6.88 6.73 -2.37
C GLN A 69 6.26 5.84 -1.29
N HIS A 70 4.95 5.93 -1.06
CA HIS A 70 4.28 5.06 -0.10
C HIS A 70 4.36 3.60 -0.55
N ALA A 71 4.80 2.74 0.35
CA ALA A 71 4.96 1.30 0.11
C ALA A 71 3.78 0.52 0.70
N TYR A 72 3.15 -0.30 -0.12
CA TYR A 72 2.06 -1.19 0.27
C TYR A 72 2.57 -2.60 0.48
N TYR A 73 2.22 -3.20 1.61
CA TYR A 73 2.72 -4.50 2.03
C TYR A 73 1.59 -5.54 2.05
N PHE A 74 1.89 -6.73 1.54
CA PHE A 74 0.96 -7.86 1.54
C PHE A 74 1.65 -9.06 2.17
N LYS A 75 1.08 -9.57 3.27
CA LYS A 75 1.48 -10.83 3.92
C LYS A 75 0.22 -11.66 4.08
N HIS A 76 0.01 -12.64 3.21
CA HIS A 76 -1.18 -13.48 3.25
C HIS A 76 -0.88 -14.89 2.74
N ALA A 77 -1.22 -15.91 3.54
CA ALA A 77 -1.12 -17.32 3.16
C ALA A 77 0.24 -17.72 2.55
N GLY A 78 1.36 -17.24 3.13
CA GLY A 78 2.72 -17.52 2.64
C GLY A 78 3.15 -16.70 1.41
N THR A 79 2.29 -15.84 0.89
CA THR A 79 2.66 -14.84 -0.11
C THR A 79 3.14 -13.58 0.57
N HIS A 80 4.25 -13.05 0.07
CA HIS A 80 4.88 -11.82 0.55
C HIS A 80 5.03 -10.88 -0.64
N ALA A 81 4.59 -9.63 -0.51
CA ALA A 81 4.76 -8.64 -1.56
C ALA A 81 4.93 -7.21 -1.02
N VAL A 82 5.68 -6.41 -1.78
CA VAL A 82 5.80 -4.97 -1.59
C VAL A 82 5.48 -4.29 -2.91
N ILE A 83 4.65 -3.26 -2.89
CA ILE A 83 4.40 -2.38 -4.02
C ILE A 83 4.86 -0.98 -3.64
N LYS A 84 5.72 -0.36 -4.44
CA LYS A 84 6.13 1.04 -4.29
C LYS A 84 6.26 1.67 -5.67
N GLY A 85 5.59 2.80 -5.87
CA GLY A 85 5.42 3.41 -7.20
C GLY A 85 4.85 2.40 -8.20
N ASP A 86 5.61 2.17 -9.26
CA ASP A 86 5.21 1.31 -10.39
C ASP A 86 5.57 -0.16 -10.17
N TRP A 87 6.44 -0.45 -9.20
CA TRP A 87 7.07 -1.75 -9.05
C TRP A 87 6.44 -2.56 -7.93
N LYS A 88 6.31 -3.86 -8.19
CA LYS A 88 5.91 -4.86 -7.21
C LYS A 88 6.98 -5.95 -7.16
N ILE A 89 7.44 -6.28 -5.95
CA ILE A 89 8.06 -7.58 -5.71
C ILE A 89 7.07 -8.54 -5.09
N VAL A 90 7.18 -9.83 -5.44
CA VAL A 90 6.41 -10.91 -4.81
C VAL A 90 7.23 -12.18 -4.73
N ARG A 91 7.01 -12.95 -3.66
CA ARG A 91 7.49 -14.32 -3.51
C ARG A 91 6.43 -15.17 -2.85
N GLU A 92 6.38 -16.44 -3.21
CA GLU A 92 5.51 -17.45 -2.62
C GLU A 92 6.32 -18.42 -1.76
N GLY A 93 5.69 -19.00 -0.73
CA GLY A 93 6.28 -20.01 0.14
C GLY A 93 6.97 -19.44 1.39
N ALA A 94 7.85 -20.24 2.00
CA ALA A 94 8.56 -19.84 3.22
C ALA A 94 9.36 -18.54 3.02
N GLU A 95 9.72 -17.85 4.11
CA GLU A 95 10.35 -16.52 4.11
C GLU A 95 11.67 -16.38 3.32
N LYS A 96 12.19 -17.46 2.70
CA LYS A 96 13.41 -17.50 1.89
C LYS A 96 13.19 -17.75 0.40
N GLY A 97 11.96 -17.61 -0.11
CA GLY A 97 11.67 -17.71 -1.54
C GLY A 97 12.35 -16.61 -2.38
N THR A 98 12.55 -16.88 -3.67
CA THR A 98 13.09 -15.93 -4.65
C THR A 98 12.10 -14.79 -4.92
N TRP A 99 12.58 -13.56 -4.96
CA TRP A 99 11.76 -12.41 -5.34
C TRP A 99 11.60 -12.32 -6.86
N HIS A 100 10.37 -12.18 -7.31
CA HIS A 100 10.01 -11.79 -8.68
C HIS A 100 9.65 -10.32 -8.72
N LEU A 101 9.90 -9.63 -9.84
CA LEU A 101 9.69 -8.19 -10.00
C LEU A 101 8.77 -7.89 -11.19
N TYR A 102 7.71 -7.12 -10.94
CA TYR A 102 6.72 -6.76 -11.95
C TYR A 102 6.48 -5.24 -12.00
N ASN A 103 6.20 -4.73 -13.20
CA ASN A 103 5.85 -3.33 -13.42
C ASN A 103 4.34 -3.16 -13.61
N LEU A 104 3.64 -2.71 -12.58
CA LEU A 104 2.17 -2.64 -12.55
C LEU A 104 1.56 -1.49 -13.36
N THR A 105 2.36 -0.52 -13.83
CA THR A 105 1.86 0.55 -14.69
C THR A 105 1.88 0.15 -16.15
N ARG A 106 2.88 -0.64 -16.56
CA ARG A 106 2.97 -1.23 -17.90
C ARG A 106 2.14 -2.49 -18.06
N GLU A 107 2.17 -3.37 -17.05
CA GLU A 107 1.67 -4.74 -17.18
C GLU A 107 1.10 -5.20 -15.82
N LYS A 108 -0.24 -5.22 -15.72
CA LYS A 108 -0.97 -5.47 -14.44
C LYS A 108 -1.21 -6.94 -14.12
N THR A 109 -0.98 -7.84 -15.08
CA THR A 109 -1.18 -9.29 -15.01
C THR A 109 0.03 -10.05 -14.46
N GLU A 110 1.17 -9.37 -14.25
CA GLU A 110 2.34 -9.93 -13.57
C GLU A 110 2.92 -11.16 -14.28
N ILE A 111 2.98 -11.10 -15.61
CA ILE A 111 3.48 -12.17 -16.49
C ILE A 111 4.98 -12.04 -16.71
N THR A 112 5.48 -10.81 -16.90
CA THR A 112 6.89 -10.58 -17.25
C THR A 112 7.72 -10.29 -16.01
N ASP A 113 8.55 -11.26 -15.60
CA ASP A 113 9.49 -11.07 -14.49
C ASP A 113 10.73 -10.27 -14.93
N HIS A 114 10.94 -9.13 -14.27
CA HIS A 114 12.06 -8.23 -14.50
C HIS A 114 13.21 -8.40 -13.50
N ALA A 115 13.12 -9.34 -12.55
CA ALA A 115 14.06 -9.44 -11.44
C ALA A 115 15.52 -9.61 -11.90
N GLY A 116 15.76 -10.44 -12.92
CA GLY A 116 17.10 -10.66 -13.48
C GLY A 116 17.68 -9.44 -14.22
N HIS A 117 16.83 -8.54 -14.71
CA HIS A 117 17.25 -7.34 -15.46
C HIS A 117 17.39 -6.11 -14.57
N MET A 118 16.69 -6.08 -13.42
CA MET A 118 16.66 -4.93 -12.51
C MET A 118 16.87 -5.36 -11.05
N PRO A 119 18.02 -5.99 -10.73
CA PRO A 119 18.29 -6.52 -9.38
C PRO A 119 18.34 -5.42 -8.31
N ASP A 120 18.70 -4.18 -8.67
CA ASP A 120 18.76 -3.07 -7.72
C ASP A 120 17.36 -2.69 -7.19
N ILE A 121 16.34 -2.73 -8.05
CA ILE A 121 14.94 -2.48 -7.64
C ILE A 121 14.46 -3.60 -6.72
N VAL A 122 14.80 -4.85 -7.04
CA VAL A 122 14.50 -6.00 -6.17
C VAL A 122 15.10 -5.79 -4.80
N LYS A 123 16.38 -5.39 -4.74
CA LYS A 123 17.10 -5.16 -3.48
C LYS A 123 16.48 -4.01 -2.67
N GLU A 124 16.09 -2.91 -3.32
CA GLU A 124 15.42 -1.79 -2.65
C GLU A 124 14.11 -2.24 -2.00
N LEU A 125 13.23 -2.89 -2.78
CA LEU A 125 11.92 -3.29 -2.28
C LEU A 125 12.02 -4.43 -1.25
N ALA A 126 12.99 -5.33 -1.41
CA ALA A 126 13.26 -6.38 -0.41
C ALA A 126 13.76 -5.77 0.91
N ALA A 127 14.58 -4.72 0.86
CA ALA A 127 15.00 -4.02 2.08
C ALA A 127 13.81 -3.39 2.82
N LEU A 128 12.81 -2.87 2.11
CA LEU A 128 11.56 -2.38 2.72
C LEU A 128 10.80 -3.51 3.42
N TRP A 129 10.72 -4.69 2.78
CA TRP A 129 10.12 -5.87 3.39
C TRP A 129 10.84 -6.27 4.69
N GLU A 130 12.17 -6.40 4.65
CA GLU A 130 12.98 -6.80 5.81
C GLU A 130 12.94 -5.75 6.92
N ALA A 131 12.93 -4.46 6.61
CA ALA A 131 12.79 -3.40 7.61
C ALA A 131 11.47 -3.47 8.37
N ARG A 132 10.40 -3.99 7.73
CA ARG A 132 9.07 -4.10 8.33
C ARG A 132 8.81 -5.45 9.01
N PHE A 133 9.31 -6.54 8.45
CA PHE A 133 8.98 -7.90 8.89
C PHE A 133 10.20 -8.76 9.26
N GLY A 134 11.42 -8.35 8.92
CA GLY A 134 12.65 -9.13 9.11
C GLY A 134 13.10 -9.27 10.58
N SER A 135 12.49 -8.52 11.51
CA SER A 135 12.75 -8.64 12.95
C SER A 135 11.77 -9.56 13.69
N ALA A 136 10.90 -10.30 12.99
CA ALA A 136 10.03 -11.30 13.58
C ALA A 136 10.70 -12.69 13.53
N GLN A 137 11.70 -12.88 14.40
CA GLN A 137 12.26 -14.20 14.73
C GLN A 137 12.47 -14.30 16.23
#